data_AF-N6UE08-F1
#
_entry.id   AF-N6UE08-F1
#
_cell.length_a   1.000
_cell.length_b   1.000
_cell.length_c   1.000
_cell.angle_alpha   90.00
_cell.angle_beta   90.00
_cell.angle_gamma   90.00
#
_symmetry.space_group_name_H-M   'P 1'
#
loop_
_entity.id
_entity.type
_entity.pdbx_description
1 polymer ?
#
loop_
_entity_poly.entity_id
_entity_poly.type
_entity_poly.pdbx_seq_one_letter_code
_entity_poly.pdbx_strand_id
1 'polypeptide(L)'
;MTYMGSNKTADFIKVKGGIVIAEDIIITSTTDNGQGVSVNNGGRVWLTGTNLKGVHKGMTITDGSVRMEGGEINFKGDYGVYLNQGMAALIAVKMTYTGNNNKAEFIRIVGEDTTNAMEKTGKVQKNAVVVASHLTIDGNGYGQGMRVVDGGRVVLIRPNYTNIYNGMAITKGTVHMEGGEINFKGEYGVYFTRHKYNIT
;
A
#
# COMPACT_ATOMS: atom_id res chain seq x y z
N MET A 1 5.82 21.09 -0.93
CA MET A 1 4.94 21.27 -2.11
C MET A 1 3.50 21.41 -1.63
N THR A 2 2.71 22.29 -2.25
CA THR A 2 1.27 22.43 -1.96
C THR A 2 0.46 22.32 -3.25
N TYR A 3 -0.53 21.45 -3.29
CA TYR A 3 -1.47 21.28 -4.39
C TYR A 3 -2.83 21.85 -4.03
N MET A 4 -3.34 22.74 -4.90
CA MET A 4 -4.62 23.43 -4.71
C MET A 4 -5.63 23.10 -5.82
N GLY A 5 -5.31 22.15 -6.70
CA GLY A 5 -6.15 21.78 -7.84
C GLY A 5 -7.29 20.83 -7.46
N SER A 6 -8.25 20.65 -8.36
CA SER A 6 -9.40 19.75 -8.19
C SER A 6 -9.22 18.37 -8.83
N ASN A 7 -8.14 18.15 -9.59
CA ASN A 7 -7.90 16.86 -10.25
C ASN A 7 -7.50 15.79 -9.23
N LYS A 8 -8.35 14.78 -9.06
CA LYS A 8 -8.15 13.62 -8.17
C LYS A 8 -6.99 12.71 -8.58
N THR A 9 -6.58 12.75 -9.85
CA THR A 9 -5.54 11.87 -10.41
C THR A 9 -4.23 12.60 -10.70
N ALA A 10 -4.09 13.85 -10.25
CA ALA A 10 -2.81 14.56 -10.33
C ALA A 10 -1.73 13.79 -9.54
N ASP A 11 -0.58 13.50 -10.15
CA ASP A 11 0.54 12.85 -9.49
C ASP A 11 1.49 13.92 -8.94
N PHE A 12 1.75 13.96 -7.62
CA PHE A 12 2.65 14.96 -7.04
C PHE A 12 4.13 14.58 -7.23
N ILE A 13 4.45 13.30 -7.09
CA ILE A 13 5.69 12.70 -7.58
C ILE A 13 5.32 11.67 -8.64
N LYS A 14 5.82 11.86 -9.86
CA LYS A 14 5.61 10.94 -10.98
C LYS A 14 6.93 10.43 -11.51
N VAL A 15 7.14 9.12 -11.44
CA VAL A 15 8.38 8.46 -11.88
C VAL A 15 8.04 7.39 -12.90
N LYS A 16 8.69 7.48 -14.07
CA LYS A 16 8.59 6.53 -15.17
C LYS A 16 10.00 6.13 -15.57
N GLY A 17 10.47 4.98 -15.09
CA GLY A 17 11.91 4.66 -15.10
C GLY A 17 12.74 5.62 -14.25
N GLY A 18 14.06 5.40 -14.20
CA GLY A 18 14.98 6.22 -13.41
C GLY A 18 14.84 6.06 -11.89
N ILE A 19 15.52 6.94 -11.15
CA ILE A 19 15.54 6.95 -9.68
C ILE A 19 15.21 8.37 -9.21
N VAL A 20 14.33 8.46 -8.21
CA VAL A 20 14.09 9.69 -7.43
C VAL A 20 14.42 9.41 -5.98
N ILE A 21 15.11 10.35 -5.35
CA ILE A 21 15.35 10.37 -3.91
C ILE A 21 14.71 11.66 -3.39
N ALA A 22 13.89 11.54 -2.35
CA ALA A 22 13.26 12.68 -1.69
C ALA A 22 13.37 12.53 -0.18
N GLU A 23 13.95 13.54 0.45
CA GLU A 23 14.26 13.55 1.87
C GLU A 23 13.56 14.74 2.53
N ASP A 24 12.87 14.48 3.64
CA ASP A 24 12.21 15.46 4.51
C ASP A 24 11.23 16.41 3.80
N ILE A 25 10.65 15.96 2.67
CA ILE A 25 9.68 16.77 1.94
C ILE A 25 8.29 16.65 2.56
N ILE A 26 7.56 17.77 2.55
CA ILE A 26 6.14 17.81 2.89
C ILE A 26 5.35 18.11 1.60
N ILE A 27 4.41 17.23 1.26
CA ILE A 27 3.48 17.39 0.16
C ILE A 27 2.08 17.50 0.73
N THR A 28 1.44 18.66 0.55
CA THR A 28 0.10 18.92 1.06
C THR A 28 -0.86 19.10 -0.09
N SER A 29 -2.02 18.43 -0.07
CA SER A 29 -3.16 18.79 -0.89
C SER A 29 -4.20 19.48 0.00
N THR A 30 -4.64 20.67 -0.40
CA THR A 30 -5.62 21.46 0.36
C THR A 30 -7.06 21.14 -0.03
N THR A 31 -7.24 20.21 -0.97
CA THR A 31 -8.55 19.90 -1.58
C THR A 31 -8.90 18.42 -1.48
N ASP A 32 -8.13 17.63 -0.73
CA ASP A 32 -8.25 16.17 -0.61
C ASP A 32 -8.15 15.41 -1.96
N ASN A 33 -7.60 16.08 -2.98
CA ASN A 33 -7.42 15.55 -4.33
C ASN A 33 -5.95 15.18 -4.60
N GLY A 34 -5.73 14.43 -5.68
CA GLY A 34 -4.41 14.06 -6.17
C GLY A 34 -3.82 12.84 -5.45
N GLN A 35 -2.74 12.34 -6.02
CA GLN A 35 -1.97 11.20 -5.52
C GLN A 35 -0.57 11.67 -5.12
N GLY A 36 -0.09 11.19 -3.97
CA GLY A 36 1.26 11.48 -3.51
C GLY A 36 2.32 11.02 -4.50
N VAL A 37 2.40 9.70 -4.75
CA VAL A 37 3.49 9.11 -5.54
C VAL A 37 2.96 8.13 -6.57
N SER A 38 3.46 8.23 -7.80
CA SER A 38 3.11 7.36 -8.93
C SER A 38 4.39 6.82 -9.56
N VAL A 39 4.60 5.51 -9.49
CA VAL A 39 5.83 4.85 -9.96
C VAL A 39 5.50 3.79 -10.98
N ASN A 40 6.04 3.92 -12.18
CA ASN A 40 5.81 2.98 -13.27
C ASN A 40 7.07 2.68 -14.10
N ASN A 41 7.01 1.65 -14.94
CA ASN A 41 8.01 1.29 -15.95
C ASN A 41 9.45 1.17 -15.39
N GLY A 42 9.63 0.38 -14.34
CA GLY A 42 10.91 0.16 -13.66
C GLY A 42 11.41 1.34 -12.83
N GLY A 43 10.58 2.37 -12.63
CA GLY A 43 10.92 3.53 -11.80
C GLY A 43 11.20 3.15 -10.35
N ARG A 44 12.09 3.90 -9.69
CA ARG A 44 12.44 3.69 -8.28
C ARG A 44 12.35 4.98 -7.50
N VAL A 45 11.76 4.93 -6.32
CA VAL A 45 11.64 6.08 -5.41
C VAL A 45 12.12 5.71 -4.02
N TRP A 46 13.03 6.51 -3.48
CA TRP A 46 13.40 6.47 -2.07
C TRP A 46 12.85 7.71 -1.39
N LEU A 47 12.02 7.52 -0.37
CA LEU A 47 11.42 8.55 0.46
C LEU A 47 11.95 8.41 1.89
N THR A 48 12.58 9.45 2.42
CA THR A 48 13.03 9.49 3.82
C THR A 48 12.33 10.66 4.50
N GLY A 49 11.66 10.44 5.64
CA GLY A 49 10.99 11.52 6.39
C GLY A 49 9.87 12.25 5.63
N THR A 50 9.43 11.71 4.49
CA THR A 50 8.46 12.36 3.59
C THR A 50 7.05 12.32 4.17
N ASN A 51 6.32 13.43 4.08
CA ASN A 51 4.95 13.54 4.58
C ASN A 51 3.97 13.88 3.45
N LEU A 52 3.02 12.98 3.19
CA LEU A 52 1.87 13.20 2.31
C LEU A 52 0.67 13.62 3.17
N LYS A 53 0.15 14.82 2.98
CA LYS A 53 -0.93 15.41 3.80
C LYS A 53 -2.16 15.69 2.97
N GLY A 54 -3.30 15.11 3.37
CA GLY A 54 -4.59 15.35 2.72
C GLY A 54 -4.65 14.89 1.28
N VAL A 55 -3.95 13.81 0.90
CA VAL A 55 -3.99 13.31 -0.49
C VAL A 55 -5.21 12.44 -0.74
N HIS A 56 -5.68 12.35 -1.98
CA HIS A 56 -6.76 11.40 -2.31
C HIS A 56 -6.24 9.96 -2.24
N LYS A 57 -5.07 9.72 -2.83
CA LYS A 57 -4.37 8.43 -2.83
C LYS A 57 -2.95 8.63 -2.36
N GLY A 58 -2.42 7.73 -1.53
CA GLY A 58 -1.03 7.84 -1.10
C GLY A 58 -0.06 7.54 -2.24
N MET A 59 0.02 6.28 -2.65
CA MET A 59 0.98 5.79 -3.65
C MET A 59 0.36 4.74 -4.58
N THR A 60 0.71 4.81 -5.87
CA THR A 60 0.43 3.74 -6.87
C THR A 60 1.74 3.28 -7.48
N ILE A 61 1.96 1.96 -7.45
CA ILE A 61 3.17 1.30 -7.97
C ILE A 61 2.75 0.24 -8.98
N THR A 62 3.12 0.45 -10.25
CA THR A 62 2.88 -0.50 -11.35
C THR A 62 4.18 -0.75 -12.09
N ASP A 63 4.83 -1.88 -11.81
CA ASP A 63 6.16 -2.21 -12.34
C ASP A 63 7.19 -1.16 -11.91
N GLY A 64 7.58 -1.18 -10.64
CA GLY A 64 8.55 -0.25 -10.06
C GLY A 64 8.82 -0.53 -8.59
N SER A 65 9.58 0.33 -7.92
CA SER A 65 9.78 0.18 -6.48
C SER A 65 9.70 1.48 -5.71
N VAL A 66 9.15 1.39 -4.51
CA VAL A 66 9.18 2.46 -3.52
C VAL A 66 9.77 1.92 -2.22
N ARG A 67 10.73 2.65 -1.67
CA ARG A 67 11.20 2.50 -0.29
C ARG A 67 10.84 3.78 0.45
N MET A 68 10.08 3.66 1.53
CA MET A 68 9.74 4.76 2.42
C MET A 68 10.22 4.46 3.83
N GLU A 69 11.00 5.37 4.39
CA GLU A 69 11.57 5.29 5.73
C GLU A 69 11.10 6.49 6.56
N GLY A 70 10.42 6.22 7.66
CA GLY A 70 9.76 7.26 8.46
C GLY A 70 8.63 7.96 7.69
N GLY A 71 8.24 9.14 8.17
CA GLY A 71 7.24 9.98 7.53
C GLY A 71 5.80 9.48 7.66
N GLU A 72 4.88 10.17 6.98
CA GLU A 72 3.44 9.93 7.07
C GLU A 72 2.75 9.87 5.70
N ILE A 73 1.79 8.97 5.57
CA ILE A 73 0.79 8.95 4.49
C ILE A 73 -0.59 9.25 5.08
N ASN A 74 -1.05 10.48 4.92
CA ASN A 74 -2.39 10.90 5.29
C ASN A 74 -3.27 10.97 4.03
N PHE A 75 -4.26 10.08 3.93
CA PHE A 75 -5.11 9.96 2.74
C PHE A 75 -6.60 9.88 3.08
N LYS A 76 -7.45 10.29 2.14
CA LYS A 76 -8.92 10.33 2.32
C LYS A 76 -9.70 9.46 1.32
N GLY A 77 -9.10 9.18 0.16
CA GLY A 77 -9.73 8.46 -0.93
C GLY A 77 -9.55 6.96 -0.85
N ASP A 78 -9.35 6.34 -2.01
CA ASP A 78 -9.48 4.89 -2.16
C ASP A 78 -8.42 4.09 -1.41
N TYR A 79 -7.16 4.53 -1.44
CA TYR A 79 -6.06 3.78 -0.85
C TYR A 79 -4.85 4.60 -0.44
N GLY A 80 -4.13 4.08 0.56
CA GLY A 80 -2.83 4.58 0.97
C GLY A 80 -1.71 4.07 0.06
N VAL A 81 -1.65 2.76 -0.18
CA VAL A 81 -0.68 2.13 -1.10
C VAL A 81 -1.40 1.13 -1.99
N TYR A 82 -1.20 1.27 -3.29
CA TYR A 82 -1.65 0.31 -4.30
C TYR A 82 -0.45 -0.29 -5.01
N LEU A 83 -0.34 -1.62 -4.99
CA LEU A 83 0.72 -2.36 -5.66
C LEU A 83 0.12 -3.34 -6.68
N ASN A 84 0.48 -3.14 -7.95
CA ASN A 84 0.17 -4.09 -9.03
C ASN A 84 1.38 -4.94 -9.41
N GLN A 85 2.56 -4.35 -9.56
CA GLN A 85 3.81 -5.10 -9.84
C GLN A 85 4.98 -4.32 -9.26
N GLY A 86 6.04 -5.01 -8.88
CA GLY A 86 7.23 -4.48 -8.23
C GLY A 86 7.26 -4.65 -6.70
N MET A 87 7.79 -3.65 -6.00
CA MET A 87 8.04 -3.73 -4.56
C MET A 87 7.66 -2.44 -3.81
N ALA A 88 7.05 -2.59 -2.64
CA ALA A 88 6.89 -1.50 -1.67
C ALA A 88 7.55 -1.89 -0.33
N ALA A 89 8.51 -1.08 0.13
CA ALA A 89 9.12 -1.20 1.45
C ALA A 89 8.68 -0.02 2.32
N LEU A 90 8.02 -0.29 3.45
CA LEU A 90 7.50 0.72 4.39
C LEU A 90 8.11 0.52 5.78
N ILE A 91 9.06 1.34 6.17
CA ILE A 91 9.83 1.18 7.41
C ILE A 91 9.54 2.36 8.33
N ALA A 92 8.99 2.09 9.52
CA ALA A 92 8.59 3.11 10.49
C ALA A 92 7.66 4.20 9.92
N VAL A 93 6.83 3.83 8.94
CA VAL A 93 5.87 4.73 8.29
C VAL A 93 4.59 4.79 9.12
N LYS A 94 4.02 5.98 9.27
CA LYS A 94 2.66 6.16 9.78
C LYS A 94 1.68 6.36 8.62
N MET A 95 0.54 5.71 8.66
CA MET A 95 -0.55 5.93 7.73
C MET A 95 -1.81 6.31 8.50
N THR A 96 -2.47 7.37 8.06
CA THR A 96 -3.69 7.89 8.71
C THR A 96 -4.78 8.02 7.65
N TYR A 97 -5.94 7.42 7.89
CA TYR A 97 -7.11 7.62 7.04
C TYR A 97 -8.00 8.73 7.61
N THR A 98 -8.35 9.71 6.77
CA THR A 98 -9.17 10.86 7.16
C THR A 98 -10.53 10.89 6.46
N GLY A 99 -10.84 9.84 5.69
CA GLY A 99 -12.15 9.66 5.07
C GLY A 99 -13.13 8.94 5.99
N ASN A 100 -14.26 8.54 5.41
CA ASN A 100 -15.38 7.90 6.10
C ASN A 100 -15.91 6.66 5.35
N ASN A 101 -15.06 6.02 4.53
CA ASN A 101 -15.44 4.83 3.77
C ASN A 101 -14.80 3.56 4.37
N ASN A 102 -15.64 2.62 4.81
CA ASN A 102 -15.19 1.32 5.31
C ASN A 102 -14.43 0.48 4.28
N LYS A 103 -14.58 0.79 2.98
CA LYS A 103 -13.93 0.09 1.87
C LYS A 103 -12.61 0.72 1.42
N ALA A 104 -12.18 1.85 2.00
CA ALA A 104 -10.86 2.40 1.69
C ALA A 104 -9.77 1.43 2.18
N GLU A 105 -8.65 1.33 1.47
CA GLU A 105 -7.64 0.29 1.72
C GLU A 105 -6.29 0.92 2.04
N PHE A 106 -5.75 0.71 3.24
CA PHE A 106 -4.42 1.23 3.56
C PHE A 106 -3.36 0.63 2.64
N ILE A 107 -3.38 -0.69 2.45
CA ILE A 107 -2.52 -1.39 1.51
C ILE A 107 -3.36 -2.34 0.66
N ARG A 108 -3.37 -2.12 -0.65
CA ARG A 108 -4.01 -3.01 -1.64
C ARG A 108 -2.97 -3.59 -2.57
N ILE A 109 -2.89 -4.92 -2.60
CA ILE A 109 -2.01 -5.65 -3.50
C ILE A 109 -2.88 -6.46 -4.47
N VAL A 110 -2.81 -6.11 -5.74
CA VAL A 110 -3.50 -6.84 -6.83
C VAL A 110 -2.54 -7.60 -7.72
N GLY A 111 -1.25 -7.45 -7.49
CA GLY A 111 -0.20 -8.15 -8.19
C GLY A 111 -0.01 -9.59 -7.77
N GLU A 112 0.50 -10.38 -8.71
CA GLU A 112 0.99 -11.73 -8.49
C GLU A 112 2.50 -11.73 -8.26
N ASP A 113 2.96 -12.47 -7.26
CA ASP A 113 4.38 -12.82 -7.08
C ASP A 113 4.60 -14.26 -7.54
N THR A 114 5.31 -14.45 -8.66
CA THR A 114 5.63 -15.76 -9.23
C THR A 114 7.09 -16.16 -9.03
N THR A 115 7.86 -15.41 -8.23
CA THR A 115 9.31 -15.63 -8.04
C THR A 115 9.67 -17.00 -7.48
N ASN A 116 8.74 -17.68 -6.82
CA ASN A 116 8.92 -19.03 -6.27
C ASN A 116 8.14 -20.12 -7.02
N ALA A 117 7.54 -19.81 -8.18
CA ALA A 117 6.85 -20.82 -8.98
C ALA A 117 7.88 -21.82 -9.54
N MET A 118 7.72 -23.13 -9.25
CA MET A 118 8.57 -24.20 -9.80
C MET A 118 8.51 -24.26 -11.33
N GLU A 119 7.45 -23.73 -11.93
CA GLU A 119 7.31 -23.65 -13.37
C GLU A 119 8.15 -22.50 -13.94
N LYS A 120 9.38 -22.82 -14.38
CA LYS A 120 10.03 -22.12 -15.50
C LYS A 120 9.23 -22.38 -16.79
N THR A 121 7.98 -21.95 -16.83
CA THR A 121 7.35 -21.60 -18.11
C THR A 121 8.09 -20.34 -18.58
N GLY A 122 8.38 -20.18 -19.87
CA GLY A 122 9.08 -19.00 -20.41
C GLY A 122 8.36 -17.65 -20.23
N LYS A 123 7.49 -17.52 -19.22
CA LYS A 123 6.82 -16.30 -18.78
C LYS A 123 7.77 -15.45 -17.94
N VAL A 124 7.66 -14.14 -18.12
CA VAL A 124 8.38 -13.16 -17.29
C VAL A 124 7.97 -13.34 -15.83
N GLN A 125 8.95 -13.50 -14.94
CA GLN A 125 8.71 -13.54 -13.49
C GLN A 125 8.07 -12.23 -13.05
N LYS A 126 6.99 -12.34 -12.28
CA LYS A 126 6.28 -11.20 -11.70
C LYS A 126 6.64 -11.12 -10.23
N ASN A 127 6.80 -9.89 -9.73
CA ASN A 127 7.00 -9.64 -8.32
C ASN A 127 5.91 -8.68 -7.84
N ALA A 128 5.27 -9.00 -6.73
CA ALA A 128 4.35 -8.10 -6.07
C ALA A 128 4.58 -8.24 -4.58
N VAL A 129 5.61 -7.56 -4.10
CA VAL A 129 6.13 -7.74 -2.74
C VAL A 129 5.92 -6.48 -1.91
N VAL A 130 5.30 -6.63 -0.75
CA VAL A 130 5.26 -5.61 0.29
C VAL A 130 6.05 -6.08 1.50
N VAL A 131 7.00 -5.26 1.95
CA VAL A 131 7.67 -5.45 3.23
C VAL A 131 7.39 -4.23 4.09
N ALA A 132 6.84 -4.44 5.28
CA ALA A 132 6.62 -3.36 6.22
C ALA A 132 7.17 -3.71 7.60
N SER A 133 7.92 -2.78 8.20
CA SER A 133 8.48 -2.93 9.54
C SER A 133 8.10 -1.72 10.39
N HIS A 134 7.55 -1.96 11.58
CA HIS A 134 7.07 -0.90 12.49
C HIS A 134 6.07 0.06 11.81
N LEU A 135 5.27 -0.47 10.88
CA LEU A 135 4.19 0.25 10.21
C LEU A 135 3.08 0.58 11.20
N THR A 136 2.67 1.84 11.27
CA THR A 136 1.50 2.26 12.05
C THR A 136 0.36 2.62 11.10
N ILE A 137 -0.83 2.08 11.36
CA ILE A 137 -2.07 2.40 10.63
C ILE A 137 -3.09 2.92 11.64
N ASP A 138 -3.71 4.07 11.36
CA ASP A 138 -4.88 4.58 12.08
C ASP A 138 -6.04 4.80 11.11
N GLY A 139 -7.06 3.95 11.25
CA GLY A 139 -8.25 3.92 10.40
C GLY A 139 -9.28 5.01 10.63
N ASN A 140 -9.19 5.79 11.72
CA ASN A 140 -10.24 6.71 12.12
C ASN A 140 -11.66 6.06 12.24
N GLY A 141 -11.71 4.77 12.58
CA GLY A 141 -12.92 3.94 12.66
C GLY A 141 -13.38 3.32 11.35
N TYR A 142 -12.69 3.62 10.23
CA TYR A 142 -13.04 3.20 8.88
C TYR A 142 -11.88 2.39 8.25
N GLY A 143 -12.11 1.96 7.00
CA GLY A 143 -11.10 1.34 6.16
C GLY A 143 -10.74 -0.11 6.48
N GLN A 144 -10.14 -0.74 5.47
CA GLN A 144 -9.49 -2.03 5.49
C GLN A 144 -7.97 -1.83 5.65
N GLY A 145 -7.36 -2.45 6.65
CA GLY A 145 -5.91 -2.38 6.87
C GLY A 145 -5.10 -2.93 5.68
N MET A 146 -5.40 -4.16 5.23
CA MET A 146 -4.72 -4.72 4.05
C MET A 146 -5.64 -5.61 3.22
N ARG A 147 -5.52 -5.54 1.89
CA ARG A 147 -6.10 -6.51 0.97
C ARG A 147 -5.05 -7.09 0.02
N VAL A 148 -4.97 -8.42 -0.06
CA VAL A 148 -4.15 -9.16 -1.04
C VAL A 148 -5.09 -9.95 -1.95
N VAL A 149 -5.06 -9.68 -3.25
CA VAL A 149 -6.05 -10.20 -4.20
C VAL A 149 -5.52 -11.37 -5.02
N ASP A 150 -4.37 -11.23 -5.70
CA ASP A 150 -3.96 -12.16 -6.77
C ASP A 150 -2.52 -12.69 -6.64
N GLY A 151 -2.12 -13.10 -5.44
CA GLY A 151 -0.88 -13.87 -5.26
C GLY A 151 0.32 -13.08 -4.75
N GLY A 152 0.15 -11.81 -4.38
CA GLY A 152 1.22 -11.00 -3.80
C GLY A 152 1.78 -11.58 -2.50
N ARG A 153 3.04 -11.23 -2.22
CA ARG A 153 3.75 -11.62 -1.00
C ARG A 153 3.89 -10.42 -0.06
N VAL A 154 3.55 -10.63 1.20
CA VAL A 154 3.65 -9.60 2.23
C VAL A 154 4.45 -10.12 3.41
N VAL A 155 5.38 -9.31 3.90
CA VAL A 155 6.07 -9.51 5.18
C VAL A 155 5.81 -8.29 6.06
N LEU A 156 5.22 -8.53 7.22
CA LEU A 156 4.93 -7.51 8.24
C LEU A 156 5.74 -7.83 9.50
N ILE A 157 6.52 -6.87 9.97
CA ILE A 157 7.32 -7.00 11.19
C ILE A 157 6.85 -5.94 12.17
N ARG A 158 6.23 -6.36 13.26
CA ARG A 158 5.67 -5.51 14.32
C ARG A 158 4.77 -4.38 13.80
N PRO A 159 3.78 -4.65 12.93
CA PRO A 159 2.80 -3.64 12.56
C PRO A 159 1.93 -3.27 13.77
N ASN A 160 1.40 -2.05 13.78
CA ASN A 160 0.36 -1.64 14.70
C ASN A 160 -0.81 -1.04 13.92
N TYR A 161 -1.91 -1.80 13.81
CA TYR A 161 -3.13 -1.29 13.20
C TYR A 161 -4.09 -0.89 14.31
N THR A 162 -4.50 0.37 14.32
CA THR A 162 -5.44 0.91 15.28
C THR A 162 -6.66 1.47 14.58
N ASN A 163 -7.80 1.36 15.26
CA ASN A 163 -9.01 2.06 14.89
C ASN A 163 -9.43 1.84 13.42
N ILE A 164 -9.16 0.66 12.86
CA ILE A 164 -9.60 0.30 11.51
C ILE A 164 -10.96 -0.40 11.56
N TYR A 165 -11.70 -0.38 10.45
CA TYR A 165 -12.91 -1.18 10.34
C TYR A 165 -12.54 -2.66 10.21
N ASN A 166 -11.90 -3.08 9.12
CA ASN A 166 -11.47 -4.48 8.94
C ASN A 166 -9.94 -4.58 8.90
N GLY A 167 -9.37 -5.65 9.45
CA GLY A 167 -7.93 -5.89 9.49
C GLY A 167 -7.33 -6.27 8.13
N MET A 168 -7.17 -7.55 7.84
CA MET A 168 -6.60 -8.06 6.60
C MET A 168 -7.57 -8.95 5.83
N ALA A 169 -7.64 -8.81 4.51
CA ALA A 169 -8.38 -9.69 3.60
C ALA A 169 -7.44 -10.30 2.57
N ILE A 170 -7.35 -11.63 2.53
CA ILE A 170 -6.40 -12.36 1.69
C ILE A 170 -7.19 -13.33 0.81
N THR A 171 -7.24 -13.04 -0.48
CA THR A 171 -7.92 -13.89 -1.46
C THR A 171 -6.99 -14.95 -2.04
N LYS A 172 -5.87 -14.51 -2.58
CA LYS A 172 -4.76 -15.33 -3.08
C LYS A 172 -3.48 -14.59 -2.76
N GLY A 173 -2.49 -15.29 -2.20
CA GLY A 173 -1.20 -14.70 -1.82
C GLY A 173 -0.72 -15.19 -0.46
N THR A 174 0.37 -14.59 0.01
CA THR A 174 0.99 -14.96 1.29
C THR A 174 1.21 -13.71 2.13
N VAL A 175 0.84 -13.80 3.41
CA VAL A 175 1.13 -12.77 4.40
C VAL A 175 1.84 -13.45 5.56
N HIS A 176 3.06 -13.02 5.83
CA HIS A 176 3.80 -13.38 7.02
C HIS A 176 3.81 -12.19 7.97
N MET A 177 3.39 -12.39 9.21
CA MET A 177 3.39 -11.35 10.24
C MET A 177 4.20 -11.84 11.45
N GLU A 178 5.19 -11.05 11.84
CA GLU A 178 6.04 -11.28 13.02
C GLU A 178 5.75 -10.20 14.08
N GLY A 179 5.05 -10.59 15.15
CA GLY A 179 4.63 -9.67 16.20
C GLY A 179 3.67 -8.57 15.73
N GLY A 180 3.48 -7.55 16.56
CA GLY A 180 2.55 -6.46 16.28
C GLY A 180 1.12 -6.73 16.73
N GLU A 181 0.20 -5.83 16.36
CA GLU A 181 -1.20 -5.90 16.73
C GLU A 181 -2.14 -5.42 15.63
N ILE A 182 -3.34 -6.00 15.58
CA ILE A 182 -4.44 -5.58 14.71
C ILE A 182 -5.66 -5.31 15.58
N ASN A 183 -5.92 -4.03 15.83
CA ASN A 183 -7.10 -3.56 16.55
C ASN A 183 -8.15 -3.08 15.53
N PHE A 184 -9.25 -3.83 15.42
CA PHE A 184 -10.31 -3.63 14.44
C PHE A 184 -11.69 -3.54 15.12
N LYS A 185 -12.68 -2.97 14.43
CA LYS A 185 -14.06 -2.78 14.94
C LYS A 185 -15.14 -3.38 14.06
N GLY A 186 -14.80 -3.75 12.84
CA GLY A 186 -15.66 -4.32 11.83
C GLY A 186 -15.76 -5.83 11.95
N GLU A 187 -15.94 -6.48 10.80
CA GLU A 187 -16.33 -7.88 10.73
C GLU A 187 -15.18 -8.85 11.03
N TYR A 188 -13.93 -8.47 10.72
CA TYR A 188 -12.79 -9.36 10.84
C TYR A 188 -11.46 -8.65 11.06
N GLY A 189 -10.59 -9.29 11.84
CA GLY A 189 -9.18 -8.96 11.95
C GLY A 189 -8.35 -9.59 10.82
N VAL A 190 -8.62 -10.84 10.45
CA VAL A 190 -8.01 -11.51 9.29
C VAL A 190 -9.06 -12.39 8.62
N TYR A 191 -9.19 -12.25 7.30
CA TYR A 191 -10.13 -13.00 6.47
C TYR A 191 -9.39 -13.68 5.32
N PHE A 192 -9.59 -14.99 5.18
CA PHE A 192 -9.09 -15.79 4.06
C PHE A 192 -10.26 -16.31 3.24
N THR A 193 -10.23 -16.14 1.91
CA THR A 193 -11.16 -16.86 1.04
C THR A 193 -10.56 -18.18 0.60
N ARG A 194 -11.28 -19.28 0.84
CA ARG A 194 -10.92 -20.58 0.30
C ARG A 194 -11.21 -20.61 -1.21
N HIS A 195 -10.20 -20.85 -2.04
CA HIS A 195 -10.45 -21.25 -3.42
C HIS A 195 -11.08 -22.65 -3.40
N LYS A 196 -12.35 -22.74 -3.83
CA LYS A 196 -13.01 -24.03 -4.10
C LYS A 196 -12.38 -24.60 -5.36
N TYR A 197 -11.55 -25.62 -5.24
CA TYR A 197 -11.27 -26.50 -6.37
C TYR A 197 -12.54 -27.31 -6.63
N ASN A 198 -13.19 -27.08 -7.76
CA ASN A 198 -14.14 -28.07 -8.28
C ASN A 198 -13.31 -29.25 -8.74
N ILE A 199 -13.28 -30.30 -7.93
CA ILE A 199 -12.73 -31.59 -8.36
C ILE A 199 -13.84 -32.20 -9.23
N THR A 200 -13.70 -32.10 -10.55
CA THR A 200 -14.43 -32.90 -11.53
C THR A 200 -13.66 -34.17 -11.83
#